data_AF-A0A7Z3HY26-F1
#
_entry.id   AF-A0A7Z3HY26-F1
#
_cell.length_a   1.000
_cell.length_b   1.000
_cell.length_c   1.000
_cell.angle_alpha   90.00
_cell.angle_beta   90.00
_cell.angle_gamma   90.00
#
_symmetry.space_group_name_H-M   'P 1'
#
loop_
_entity.id
_entity.type
_entity.pdbx_description
1 polymer ?
#
loop_
_entity_poly.entity_id
_entity_poly.type
_entity_poly.pdbx_seq_one_letter_code
_entity_poly.pdbx_strand_id
1 'polypeptide(L)'
;MNENVKNMLLVTELLSGQLLHDFANSMNGIMFGLEEFEECNKNDDIARKEALSLLKESSDDLINKHKVMKQAYSSSADNYNFGQTKSNIENYLLKKK
;
A
#
# COMPACT_ATOMS: atom_id res chain seq x y z
N MET A 1 3.20 -22.44 20.95
CA MET A 1 3.31 -22.15 19.51
C MET A 1 4.76 -22.36 19.11
N ASN A 2 5.03 -23.07 18.01
CA ASN A 2 6.40 -23.34 17.54
C ASN A 2 7.16 -22.02 17.31
N GLU A 3 8.42 -21.93 17.73
CA GLU A 3 9.28 -20.75 17.59
C GLU A 3 9.42 -20.30 16.13
N ASN A 4 9.47 -21.24 15.18
CA ASN A 4 9.48 -20.93 13.74
C ASN A 4 8.18 -20.26 13.28
N VAL A 5 7.04 -20.65 13.85
CA VAL A 5 5.74 -20.03 13.54
C VAL A 5 5.67 -18.62 14.11
N LYS A 6 6.23 -18.40 15.31
CA LYS A 6 6.32 -17.05 15.91
C LYS A 6 7.20 -16.11 15.07
N ASN A 7 8.35 -16.60 14.60
CA ASN A 7 9.26 -15.83 13.75
C ASN A 7 8.63 -15.50 12.40
N MET A 8 7.94 -16.46 11.77
CA MET A 8 7.22 -16.23 10.52
C MET A 8 6.13 -15.16 10.69
N LEU A 9 5.32 -15.24 11.76
CA LEU A 9 4.28 -14.23 12.03
C LEU A 9 4.87 -12.83 12.23
N LEU A 10 5.98 -12.72 12.97
CA LEU A 10 6.65 -11.44 13.19
C LEU A 10 7.20 -10.86 11.88
N VAL A 11 7.83 -11.68 11.04
CA VAL A 11 8.32 -11.25 9.72
C VAL A 11 7.16 -10.81 8.84
N THR A 12 6.06 -11.56 8.79
CA THR A 12 4.86 -11.17 8.02
C THR A 12 4.27 -9.87 8.52
N GLU A 13 4.23 -9.64 9.84
CA GLU A 13 3.77 -8.39 10.42
C GLU A 13 4.63 -7.20 9.99
N LEU A 14 5.95 -7.32 10.12
CA LEU A 14 6.89 -6.26 9.73
C LEU A 14 6.78 -5.92 8.24
N LEU A 15 6.73 -6.95 7.38
CA LEU A 15 6.58 -6.76 5.94
C LEU A 15 5.24 -6.11 5.59
N SER A 16 4.15 -6.51 6.26
CA SER A 16 2.82 -5.91 6.06
C SER A 16 2.80 -4.45 6.49
N GLY A 17 3.43 -4.12 7.62
CA GLY A 17 3.57 -2.74 8.09
C GLY A 17 4.34 -1.86 7.11
N GLN A 18 5.46 -2.36 6.60
CA GLN A 18 6.24 -1.66 5.57
C GLN A 18 5.43 -1.44 4.29
N LEU A 19 4.72 -2.46 3.83
CA LEU A 19 3.85 -2.36 2.64
C LEU A 19 2.75 -1.31 2.80
N LEU A 20 2.12 -1.24 3.97
CA LEU A 20 1.09 -0.24 4.26
C LEU A 20 1.67 1.18 4.34
N HIS A 21 2.83 1.34 4.97
CA HIS A 21 3.55 2.61 5.01
C HIS A 21 3.90 3.09 3.59
N ASP A 22 4.43 2.20 2.77
CA ASP A 22 4.84 2.54 1.40
C ASP A 22 3.64 2.85 0.50
N PHE A 23 2.49 2.23 0.75
CA PHE A 23 1.22 2.59 0.10
C PHE A 23 0.75 3.99 0.52
N ALA A 24 0.80 4.30 1.82
CA ALA A 24 0.43 5.60 2.35
C ALA A 24 1.32 6.73 1.79
N ASN A 25 2.62 6.48 1.62
CA ASN A 25 3.53 7.44 1.00
C ASN A 25 3.17 7.77 -0.45
N SER A 26 2.85 6.76 -1.27
CA SER A 26 2.39 7.00 -2.64
C SER A 26 1.07 7.80 -2.67
N MET A 27 0.15 7.51 -1.74
CA MET A 27 -1.10 8.27 -1.61
C MET A 27 -0.85 9.73 -1.22
N ASN A 28 0.09 9.99 -0.30
CA ASN A 28 0.49 11.35 0.05
C ASN A 28 1.10 12.08 -1.16
N GLY A 29 1.97 11.42 -1.92
CA GLY A 29 2.55 12.01 -3.14
C GLY A 29 1.48 12.40 -4.18
N ILE A 30 0.43 11.59 -4.32
CA ILE A 30 -0.72 11.93 -5.16
C ILE A 30 -1.47 13.15 -4.59
N MET A 31 -1.75 13.16 -3.28
CA MET A 31 -2.45 14.26 -2.62
C MET A 31 -1.70 15.59 -2.80
N PHE A 32 -0.40 15.62 -2.48
CA PHE A 32 0.43 16.80 -2.67
C PHE A 32 0.52 17.21 -4.14
N GLY A 33 0.67 16.25 -5.06
CA GLY A 33 0.69 16.55 -6.48
C GLY A 33 -0.63 17.17 -6.99
N LEU A 34 -1.77 16.82 -6.40
CA LEU A 34 -3.07 17.42 -6.73
C LEU A 34 -3.19 18.84 -6.16
N GLU A 35 -2.80 19.04 -4.91
CA GLU A 35 -2.80 20.35 -4.25
C GLU A 35 -1.92 21.35 -5.03
N GLU A 36 -0.68 20.97 -5.34
CA GLU A 36 0.25 21.78 -6.15
C GLU A 36 -0.29 22.06 -7.56
N PHE A 37 -0.95 21.07 -8.18
CA PHE A 37 -1.55 21.26 -9.50
C PHE A 37 -2.75 22.22 -9.48
N GLU A 38 -3.54 22.24 -8.41
CA GLU A 38 -4.67 23.14 -8.22
C GLU A 38 -4.21 24.58 -7.93
N GLU A 39 -3.15 24.74 -7.13
CA GLU A 39 -2.57 26.04 -6.77
C GLU A 39 -1.73 26.67 -7.88
N CYS A 40 -1.23 25.86 -8.83
CA CYS A 40 -0.47 26.34 -9.98
C CYS A 40 -1.27 27.35 -10.81
N ASN A 41 -0.71 28.56 -10.94
CA ASN A 41 -1.24 29.56 -11.85
C ASN A 41 -1.15 29.02 -13.29
N LYS A 42 -2.21 29.18 -14.11
CA LYS A 42 -2.27 28.57 -15.47
C LYS A 42 -1.14 28.98 -16.40
N ASN A 43 -0.41 30.03 -16.05
CA ASN A 43 0.72 30.57 -16.80
C ASN A 43 2.08 30.03 -16.32
N ASP A 44 2.14 29.29 -15.20
CA ASP A 44 3.35 28.63 -14.72
C ASP A 44 3.42 27.18 -15.22
N ASP A 45 3.84 27.05 -16.47
CA ASP A 45 3.91 25.75 -17.15
C ASP A 45 5.00 24.83 -16.57
N ILE A 46 5.99 25.38 -15.83
CA ILE A 46 7.06 24.59 -15.20
C ILE A 46 6.52 23.92 -13.94
N ALA A 47 5.96 24.69 -13.01
CA ALA A 47 5.39 24.16 -11.77
C ALA A 47 4.29 23.13 -12.06
N ARG A 48 3.45 23.39 -13.07
CA ARG A 48 2.40 22.45 -13.48
C ARG A 48 2.96 21.14 -14.06
N LYS A 49 4.08 21.18 -14.79
CA LYS A 49 4.76 19.98 -15.29
C LYS A 49 5.38 19.17 -14.16
N GLU A 50 5.96 19.83 -13.15
CA GLU A 50 6.52 19.18 -11.98
C GLU A 50 5.44 18.48 -11.15
N ALA A 51 4.31 19.15 -10.89
CA ALA A 51 3.16 18.54 -10.22
C ALA A 51 2.61 17.32 -10.97
N LEU A 52 2.50 17.39 -12.31
CA LEU A 52 2.11 16.24 -13.15
C LEU A 52 3.13 15.10 -13.10
N SER A 53 4.43 15.39 -13.02
CA SER A 53 5.46 14.36 -12.86
C SER A 53 5.29 13.63 -11.53
N LEU A 54 5.14 14.39 -10.44
CA LEU A 54 4.93 13.84 -9.10
C LEU A 54 3.67 12.97 -9.02
N LEU A 55 2.57 13.43 -9.63
CA LEU A 55 1.32 12.67 -9.73
C LEU A 55 1.52 11.34 -10.47
N LYS A 56 2.23 11.39 -11.60
CA LYS A 56 2.50 10.20 -12.41
C LYS A 56 3.40 9.21 -11.65
N GLU A 57 4.50 9.68 -11.09
CA GLU A 57 5.45 8.85 -10.34
C GLU A 57 4.76 8.17 -9.15
N SER A 58 4.01 8.94 -8.37
CA SER A 58 3.28 8.42 -7.20
C SER A 58 2.17 7.43 -7.60
N SER A 59 1.49 7.68 -8.72
CA SER A 59 0.45 6.78 -9.25
C SER A 59 1.02 5.48 -9.80
N ASP A 60 2.10 5.55 -10.57
CA ASP A 60 2.78 4.38 -11.14
C ASP A 60 3.32 3.49 -10.01
N ASP A 61 3.92 4.10 -8.99
CA ASP A 61 4.41 3.41 -7.79
C ASP A 61 3.25 2.74 -7.00
N LEU A 62 2.14 3.45 -6.78
CA LEU A 62 0.94 2.91 -6.13
C LEU A 62 0.37 1.71 -6.90
N ILE A 63 0.25 1.81 -8.22
CA ILE A 63 -0.28 0.75 -9.08
C ILE A 63 0.64 -0.48 -9.04
N ASN A 64 1.95 -0.29 -9.05
CA ASN A 64 2.90 -1.39 -8.97
C ASN A 64 2.80 -2.13 -7.64
N LYS A 65 2.73 -1.40 -6.52
CA LYS A 65 2.49 -1.98 -5.18
C LYS A 65 1.15 -2.72 -5.13
N HIS A 66 0.09 -2.13 -5.66
CA HIS A 66 -1.22 -2.78 -5.74
C HIS A 66 -1.18 -4.09 -6.53
N LYS A 67 -0.47 -4.12 -7.68
CA LYS A 67 -0.29 -5.36 -8.47
C LYS A 67 0.44 -6.43 -7.68
N VAL A 68 1.52 -6.08 -6.98
CA VAL A 68 2.26 -7.03 -6.12
C VAL A 68 1.37 -7.57 -5.00
N MET A 69 0.64 -6.69 -4.31
CA MET A 69 -0.33 -7.09 -3.28
C MET A 69 -1.40 -8.02 -3.85
N LYS A 70 -1.98 -7.67 -5.00
CA LYS A 70 -2.99 -8.49 -5.68
C LYS A 70 -2.43 -9.84 -6.10
N GLN A 71 -1.22 -9.90 -6.65
CA GLN A 71 -0.57 -11.15 -7.03
C GLN A 71 -0.29 -12.02 -5.80
N ALA A 72 0.30 -11.46 -4.75
CA ALA A 72 0.52 -12.16 -3.48
C ALA A 72 -0.78 -12.67 -2.86
N TYR A 73 -1.86 -11.89 -3.01
CA TYR A 73 -3.19 -12.28 -2.56
C TYR A 73 -3.79 -13.41 -3.41
N SER A 74 -3.74 -13.29 -4.74
CA SER A 74 -4.30 -14.28 -5.67
C SER A 74 -3.49 -15.58 -5.78
N SER A 75 -2.20 -15.57 -5.42
CA SER A 75 -1.34 -16.75 -5.44
C SER A 75 -1.40 -17.58 -4.15
N SER A 76 -1.99 -17.04 -3.09
CA SER A 76 -2.19 -17.76 -1.83
C SER A 76 -3.38 -18.71 -1.92
N ALA A 77 -3.14 -20.01 -1.71
CA ALA A 77 -4.19 -21.03 -1.65
C ALA A 77 -5.22 -20.76 -0.53
N ASP A 78 -4.82 -20.03 0.52
CA ASP A 78 -5.67 -19.67 1.66
C ASP A 78 -6.55 -18.42 1.40
N ASN A 79 -6.29 -17.67 0.33
CA ASN A 79 -6.97 -16.41 0.00
C ASN A 79 -7.92 -16.53 -1.20
N TYR A 80 -8.28 -17.75 -1.61
CA TYR A 80 -9.32 -17.99 -2.62
C TYR A 80 -10.71 -17.42 -2.22
N ASN A 81 -10.92 -17.11 -0.94
CA ASN A 81 -12.15 -16.56 -0.40
C ASN A 81 -11.89 -15.40 0.57
N PHE A 82 -12.33 -14.20 0.22
CA PHE A 82 -12.28 -12.99 1.06
C PHE A 82 -12.86 -13.19 2.47
N GLY A 83 -13.88 -14.04 2.62
CA GLY A 83 -14.48 -14.34 3.93
C GLY A 83 -13.52 -15.08 4.87
N GLN A 84 -12.72 -16.01 4.33
CA GLN A 84 -11.74 -16.77 5.12
C GLN A 84 -10.59 -15.87 5.55
N THR A 85 -10.09 -15.02 4.64
CA THR A 85 -9.05 -14.03 4.95
C THR A 85 -9.51 -13.07 6.04
N LYS A 86 -10.75 -12.54 5.96
CA LYS A 86 -11.32 -11.69 7.01
C LYS A 86 -11.34 -12.39 8.37
N SER A 87 -11.85 -13.62 8.43
CA SER A 87 -11.88 -14.42 9.66
C SER A 87 -10.47 -14.67 10.22
N ASN A 88 -9.49 -14.95 9.36
CA ASN A 88 -8.09 -15.14 9.78
C ASN A 88 -7.49 -13.87 10.39
N ILE A 89 -7.74 -12.70 9.79
CA ILE A 89 -7.30 -11.41 10.31
C ILE A 89 -7.96 -11.11 11.66
N GLU A 90 -9.29 -11.28 11.76
CA GLU A 90 -10.03 -11.06 12.99
C GLU A 90 -9.51 -11.94 14.14
N ASN A 91 -9.30 -13.24 13.87
CA ASN A 91 -8.75 -14.18 14.84
C ASN A 91 -7.32 -13.82 15.27
N TYR A 92 -6.49 -13.32 14.36
CA TYR A 92 -5.14 -12.85 14.69
C TYR A 92 -5.19 -11.62 15.61
N LEU A 93 -6.02 -10.63 15.29
CA LEU A 93 -6.17 -9.41 16.10
C LEU A 93 -6.70 -9.72 17.50
N LEU A 94 -7.63 -10.68 17.63
CA LEU A 94 -8.17 -11.12 18.91
C LEU A 94 -7.12 -11.81 19.79
N LYS A 95 -6.15 -12.52 19.20
CA LYS A 95 -5.06 -13.19 19.94
C LYS A 95 -3.97 -12.24 20.43
N LYS A 96 -3.95 -10.99 19.95
CA LYS A 96 -2.94 -9.98 20.31
C LYS A 96 -3.36 -9.07 21.48
N LYS A 97 -4.62 -9.15 21.91
CA LYS A 97 -5.10 -8.57 23.18
C LYS A 97 -4.75 -9.48 24.35
#